data_AF-A0AAW1BSP4-F1
#
_entry.id   AF-A0AAW1BSP4-F1
#
_cell.length_a   1.000
_cell.length_b   1.000
_cell.length_c   1.000
_cell.angle_alpha   90.00
_cell.angle_beta   90.00
_cell.angle_gamma   90.00
#
_symmetry.space_group_name_H-M   'P 1'
#
loop_
_entity.id
_entity.type
_entity.pdbx_description
1 polymer ?
#
loop_
_entity_poly.entity_id
_entity_poly.type
_entity_poly.pdbx_seq_one_letter_code
_entity_poly.pdbx_strand_id
1 'polypeptide(L)'
;MTSEKQRRELAIQWFPMDFVSSAFKQIKDSEFETDCRKFLNQVNGMLGDKRRVFTYPCLSAALDKHELQMPADENLEECWIDFNVGSKSISFYVAADDEVG
;
A
#
# COMPACT_ATOMS: atom_id res chain seq x y z
N MET A 1 -5.91 17.38 8.18
CA MET A 1 -4.67 16.58 8.06
C MET A 1 -3.88 16.67 9.35
N THR A 2 -3.15 15.63 9.72
CA THR A 2 -2.34 15.54 10.95
C THR A 2 -0.87 15.37 10.62
N SER A 3 0.01 16.14 11.26
CA SER A 3 1.46 15.99 11.09
C SER A 3 1.97 14.64 11.60
N GLU A 4 3.17 14.23 11.20
CA GLU A 4 3.79 13.01 11.71
C GLU A 4 3.85 12.97 13.24
N LYS A 5 4.20 14.09 13.90
CA LYS A 5 4.18 14.19 15.37
C LYS A 5 2.78 13.91 15.94
N GLN A 6 1.75 14.53 15.37
CA GLN A 6 0.37 14.33 15.81
C GLN A 6 -0.10 12.88 15.56
N ARG A 7 0.26 12.27 14.42
CA ARG A 7 -0.04 10.85 14.15
C ARG A 7 0.54 9.95 15.23
N ARG A 8 1.76 10.21 15.70
CA ARG A 8 2.39 9.41 16.76
C ARG A 8 1.62 9.44 18.08
N GLU A 9 1.06 10.59 18.42
CA GLU A 9 0.24 10.78 19.64
C GLU A 9 -1.16 10.19 19.48
N LEU A 10 -1.78 10.36 18.30
CA LEU A 10 -3.17 9.98 18.04
C LEU A 10 -3.36 8.52 17.64
N ALA A 11 -2.31 7.81 17.17
CA ALA A 11 -2.41 6.43 16.69
C ALA A 11 -3.06 5.47 17.68
N ILE A 12 -2.78 5.60 18.99
CA ILE A 12 -3.37 4.76 20.03
C ILE A 12 -4.88 5.01 20.17
N GLN A 13 -5.32 6.25 19.95
CA GLN A 13 -6.74 6.61 20.01
C GLN A 13 -7.51 6.10 18.80
N TRP A 14 -6.86 6.08 17.62
CA TRP A 14 -7.49 5.63 16.37
C TRP A 14 -7.49 4.11 16.20
N PHE A 15 -6.45 3.45 16.68
CA PHE A 15 -6.26 2.01 16.53
C PHE A 15 -6.13 1.35 17.91
N PRO A 16 -7.21 0.76 18.45
CA PRO A 16 -7.18 0.06 19.74
C PRO A 16 -6.22 -1.13 19.78
N MET A 17 -5.84 -1.66 18.62
CA MET A 17 -4.89 -2.76 18.50
C MET A 17 -3.47 -2.21 18.49
N ASP A 18 -2.68 -2.56 19.51
CA ASP A 18 -1.32 -2.08 19.69
C ASP A 18 -0.42 -2.31 18.48
N PHE A 19 -0.55 -3.45 17.81
CA PHE A 19 0.22 -3.75 16.61
C PHE A 19 -0.09 -2.76 15.48
N VAL A 20 -1.37 -2.49 15.20
CA VAL A 20 -1.80 -1.55 14.15
C VAL A 20 -1.37 -0.13 14.49
N SER A 21 -1.56 0.29 15.74
CA SER A 21 -1.10 1.58 16.25
C SER A 21 0.41 1.73 16.09
N SER A 22 1.18 0.70 16.44
CA SER A 22 2.64 0.71 16.35
C SER A 22 3.14 0.77 14.91
N ALA A 23 2.52 0.01 14.00
CA ALA A 23 2.84 0.04 12.57
C ALA A 23 2.48 1.40 11.94
N PHE A 24 1.33 1.97 12.27
CA PHE A 24 0.90 3.27 11.77
C PHE A 24 1.85 4.41 12.15
N LYS A 25 2.45 4.33 13.36
CA LYS A 25 3.46 5.30 13.82
C LYS A 25 4.77 5.29 13.02
N GLN A 26 5.04 4.22 12.26
CA GLN A 26 6.26 4.10 11.45
C GLN A 26 6.16 4.83 10.12
N ILE A 27 4.97 5.25 9.68
CA ILE A 27 4.78 5.96 8.41
C ILE A 27 5.44 7.34 8.49
N LYS A 28 6.51 7.54 7.73
CA LYS A 28 7.20 8.83 7.60
C LYS A 28 6.57 9.66 6.50
N ASP A 29 6.52 10.98 6.70
CA ASP A 29 6.02 11.88 5.63
C ASP A 29 6.95 11.88 4.39
N SER A 30 8.25 11.65 4.59
CA SER A 30 9.24 11.60 3.50
C SER A 30 9.18 10.34 2.64
N GLU A 31 8.61 9.24 3.15
CA GLU A 31 8.53 7.92 2.50
C GLU A 31 7.06 7.45 2.44
N PHE A 32 6.12 8.41 2.41
CA PHE A 32 4.71 8.15 2.70
C PHE A 32 4.12 7.04 1.82
N GLU A 33 4.35 7.08 0.51
CA GLU A 33 3.75 6.11 -0.43
C GLU A 33 4.18 4.67 -0.11
N THR A 34 5.48 4.45 0.12
CA THR A 34 6.03 3.10 0.34
C THR A 34 5.78 2.61 1.76
N ASP A 35 5.87 3.47 2.77
CA ASP A 35 5.53 3.14 4.14
C ASP A 35 4.03 2.87 4.31
N CYS A 36 3.17 3.64 3.62
CA CYS A 36 1.73 3.42 3.63
C CYS A 36 1.38 2.06 3.00
N ARG A 37 2.04 1.69 1.88
CA ARG A 37 1.90 0.36 1.28
C ARG A 37 2.28 -0.74 2.27
N LYS A 38 3.43 -0.64 2.94
CA LYS A 38 3.88 -1.61 3.96
C LYS A 38 2.87 -1.74 5.10
N PHE A 39 2.40 -0.60 5.63
CA PHE A 39 1.39 -0.55 6.68
C PHE A 39 0.09 -1.26 6.27
N LEU A 40 -0.46 -0.94 5.10
CA LEU A 40 -1.71 -1.53 4.61
C LEU A 40 -1.57 -3.03 4.35
N ASN A 41 -0.44 -3.48 3.79
CA ASN A 41 -0.17 -4.90 3.60
C ASN A 41 -0.13 -5.66 4.94
N GLN A 42 0.50 -5.09 5.98
CA GLN A 42 0.50 -5.67 7.32
C GLN A 42 -0.91 -5.73 7.93
N VAL A 43 -1.67 -4.63 7.86
CA VAL A 43 -3.05 -4.55 8.37
C VAL A 43 -3.97 -5.53 7.68
N ASN A 44 -3.95 -5.61 6.35
CA ASN A 44 -4.78 -6.57 5.63
C ASN A 44 -4.30 -8.01 5.86
N GLY A 45 -2.99 -8.22 6.01
CA GLY A 45 -2.40 -9.52 6.32
C GLY A 45 -2.89 -10.10 7.65
N MET A 46 -2.87 -9.32 8.73
CA MET A 46 -3.27 -9.81 10.06
C MET A 46 -4.75 -10.16 10.16
N LEU A 47 -5.60 -9.56 9.32
CA LEU A 47 -7.03 -9.85 9.30
C LEU A 47 -7.34 -11.24 8.73
N GLY A 48 -6.37 -11.91 8.11
CA GLY A 48 -6.52 -13.26 7.54
C GLY A 48 -7.73 -13.31 6.61
N ASP A 49 -8.60 -14.31 6.80
CA ASP A 49 -9.79 -14.50 5.98
C ASP A 49 -10.85 -13.40 6.14
N LYS A 50 -10.73 -12.54 7.16
CA LYS A 50 -11.64 -11.40 7.36
C LYS A 50 -11.23 -10.16 6.57
N ARG A 51 -10.06 -10.17 5.92
CA ARG A 51 -9.59 -9.02 5.14
C ARG A 51 -10.51 -8.73 3.97
N ARG A 52 -10.59 -7.46 3.60
CA ARG A 52 -11.44 -6.96 2.50
C ARG A 52 -10.65 -6.56 1.27
N VAL A 53 -9.32 -6.55 1.38
CA VAL A 53 -8.36 -6.31 0.31
C VAL A 53 -7.32 -7.43 0.37
N PHE A 54 -7.12 -8.10 -0.75
CA PHE A 54 -6.09 -9.13 -0.91
C PHE A 54 -5.01 -8.56 -1.82
N THR A 55 -3.78 -8.52 -1.32
CA THR A 55 -2.65 -7.93 -2.05
C THR A 55 -1.64 -9.02 -2.38
N TYR A 56 -1.27 -9.14 -3.65
CA TYR A 56 -0.35 -10.17 -4.15
C TYR A 56 0.78 -9.56 -4.97
N PRO A 57 1.99 -10.11 -4.89
CA PRO A 57 3.09 -9.71 -5.76
C PRO A 57 2.81 -10.21 -7.18
N CYS A 58 3.21 -9.43 -8.17
CA CYS A 58 2.97 -9.69 -9.58
C CYS A 58 4.28 -9.58 -10.36
N LEU A 59 4.55 -10.60 -11.18
CA LEU A 59 5.74 -10.64 -12.02
C LEU A 59 5.61 -9.69 -13.22
N SER A 60 4.43 -9.68 -13.86
CA SER A 60 4.10 -8.77 -14.94
C SER A 60 2.59 -8.69 -15.17
N ALA A 61 2.13 -7.59 -15.75
CA ALA A 61 0.76 -7.45 -16.24
C ALA A 61 0.78 -6.83 -17.64
N ALA A 62 -0.21 -7.16 -18.46
CA ALA A 62 -0.30 -6.68 -19.83
C ALA A 62 -1.73 -6.27 -20.18
N LEU A 63 -1.84 -5.28 -21.07
CA LEU A 63 -3.07 -4.91 -21.75
C LEU A 63 -2.99 -5.40 -23.21
N ASP A 64 -3.73 -6.47 -23.50
CA ASP A 64 -3.61 -7.24 -24.75
C ASP A 64 -2.16 -7.71 -24.97
N LYS A 65 -1.44 -7.09 -25.91
CA LYS A 65 -0.04 -7.41 -26.23
C LYS A 65 0.98 -6.45 -25.63
N HIS A 66 0.53 -5.45 -24.88
CA HIS A 66 1.40 -4.42 -24.32
C HIS A 66 1.64 -4.69 -22.84
N GLU A 67 2.88 -5.06 -22.50
CA GLU A 67 3.29 -5.22 -21.10
C GLU A 67 3.35 -3.86 -20.41
N LEU A 68 2.73 -3.77 -19.24
CA LEU A 68 2.66 -2.55 -18.45
C LEU A 68 3.94 -2.39 -17.63
N GLN A 69 4.48 -1.17 -17.62
CA GLN A 69 5.64 -0.86 -16.78
C GLN A 69 5.21 -0.80 -15.32
N MET A 70 5.80 -1.67 -14.52
CA MET A 70 5.54 -1.67 -13.08
C MET A 70 6.39 -0.60 -12.39
N PRO A 71 5.87 0.05 -11.33
CA PRO A 71 6.64 1.05 -10.60
C PRO A 71 7.90 0.41 -10.04
N ALA A 72 9.06 0.97 -10.38
CA ALA A 72 10.34 0.64 -9.77
C ALA A 72 10.61 1.66 -8.65
N ASP A 73 10.40 1.25 -7.41
CA ASP A 73 10.76 2.04 -6.22
C ASP A 73 11.65 1.15 -5.35
N GLU A 74 12.86 1.63 -5.03
CA GLU A 74 13.82 0.87 -4.21
C GLU A 74 13.27 0.51 -2.82
N ASN A 75 12.27 1.25 -2.35
CA ASN A 75 11.62 1.03 -1.06
C ASN A 75 10.39 0.11 -1.15
N LEU A 76 10.00 -0.32 -2.36
CA LEU A 76 8.97 -1.33 -2.60
C LEU A 76 9.60 -2.67 -2.97
N GLU A 77 9.22 -3.72 -2.24
CA GLU A 77 9.77 -5.07 -2.45
C GLU A 77 9.25 -5.72 -3.74
N GLU A 78 8.02 -5.39 -4.16
CA GLU A 78 7.30 -6.09 -5.21
C GLU A 78 6.32 -5.15 -5.94
N CYS A 79 5.92 -5.52 -7.16
CA CYS A 79 4.74 -4.94 -7.78
C CYS A 79 3.47 -5.52 -7.16
N TRP A 80 2.65 -4.69 -6.52
CA TRP A 80 1.47 -5.12 -5.79
C TRP A 80 0.17 -4.96 -6.60
N ILE A 81 -0.62 -6.03 -6.65
CA ILE A 81 -1.99 -6.02 -7.19
C ILE A 81 -2.98 -6.18 -6.04
N ASP A 82 -3.93 -5.25 -5.93
CA ASP A 82 -4.97 -5.22 -4.90
C ASP A 82 -6.30 -5.72 -5.45
N PHE A 83 -6.81 -6.82 -4.87
CA PHE A 83 -8.15 -7.35 -5.10
C PHE A 83 -9.10 -6.84 -4.02
N ASN A 84 -9.91 -5.84 -4.36
CA ASN A 84 -10.77 -5.12 -3.43
C ASN A 84 -12.18 -5.72 -3.41
N VAL A 85 -12.46 -6.54 -2.40
CA VAL A 85 -13.76 -7.24 -2.27
C VAL A 85 -14.91 -6.26 -2.04
N GLY A 86 -14.66 -5.16 -1.31
CA GLY A 86 -15.68 -4.16 -1.00
C GLY A 86 -16.16 -3.37 -2.21
N SER A 87 -15.24 -2.81 -2.98
CA SER A 87 -15.55 -2.03 -4.20
C SER A 87 -15.77 -2.90 -5.43
N LYS A 88 -15.47 -4.20 -5.36
CA LYS A 88 -15.50 -5.14 -6.50
C LYS A 88 -14.56 -4.70 -7.64
N SER A 89 -13.35 -4.30 -7.29
CA SER A 89 -12.34 -3.82 -8.24
C SER A 89 -10.99 -4.51 -8.05
N ILE A 90 -10.23 -4.59 -9.13
CA ILE A 90 -8.80 -4.91 -9.10
C ILE A 90 -8.06 -3.61 -9.42
N SER A 91 -7.09 -3.25 -8.59
CA SER A 91 -6.31 -2.02 -8.76
C SER A 91 -4.84 -2.28 -8.54
N PHE A 92 -4.01 -1.59 -9.31
CA PHE A 92 -2.56 -1.59 -9.16
C PHE A 92 -2.01 -0.29 -9.72
N TYR A 93 -0.80 0.05 -9.30
CA TYR A 93 -0.07 1.18 -9.84
C TYR A 93 0.79 0.72 -11.02
N VAL A 94 0.91 1.58 -12.02
CA VAL A 94 1.85 1.45 -13.13
C VAL A 94 2.79 2.66 -13.07
N ALA A 95 3.99 2.51 -13.60
CA ALA A 95 4.88 3.65 -13.78
C ALA A 95 4.19 4.69 -14.67
N ALA A 96 4.39 5.97 -14.36
CA ALA A 96 4.06 7.02 -15.31
C ALA A 96 5.00 6.86 -16.51
N ASP A 97 4.48 7.05 -17.73
CA ASP A 97 5.38 7.24 -18.87
C ASP A 97 6.25 8.46 -18.54
N ASP A 98 7.57 8.29 -18.62
CA ASP A 98 8.47 9.45 -18.69
C ASP A 98 7.95 10.31 -19.84
N GLU A 99 7.52 11.54 -19.57
CA GLU A 99 7.27 12.52 -20.63
C GLU A 99 8.57 12.67 -21.41
N VAL A 100 8.71 11.92 -22.50
CA VAL A 100 9.69 12.20 -23.54
C VAL A 100 9.07 13.31 -24.40
N GLY A 101 9.34 14.56 -24.03
CA GLY A 101 8.95 15.75 -24.78
C GLY A 101 9.35 17.06 -24.13
#